data_AF-A0A832C5F5-F1
#
_entry.id   AF-A0A832C5F5-F1
#
_cell.length_a   1.000
_cell.length_b   1.000
_cell.length_c   1.000
_cell.angle_alpha   90.00
_cell.angle_beta   90.00
_cell.angle_gamma   90.00
#
_symmetry.space_group_name_H-M   'P 1'
#
loop_
_entity.id
_entity.type
_entity.pdbx_description
1 polymer ?
#
loop_
_entity_poly.entity_id
_entity_poly.type
_entity_poly.pdbx_seq_one_letter_code
_entity_poly.pdbx_strand_id
1 'polypeptide(L)'
;MSFSRLKVLGFSDLEIKMYEYLIKKGSCKKQDLIRDLELNEEGLNEHLSKMSSLGAIELVDDLVSPSPPRSFLQKYLRLKEVELDLQLAELRKVVNELQMALEPIYSESRYGVRLEELWQTIDSLSSMEMETIRMISRANSEISILAERFSYYPK
;
A
#
# COMPACT_ATOMS: atom_id res chain seq x y z
N MET A 1 -8.06 10.23 -34.66
CA MET A 1 -7.30 9.70 -33.49
C MET A 1 -8.18 8.66 -32.81
N SER A 2 -7.66 7.49 -32.48
CA SER A 2 -8.49 6.44 -31.86
C SER A 2 -8.59 6.66 -30.35
N PHE A 3 -9.80 6.69 -29.82
CA PHE A 3 -10.06 6.72 -28.36
C PHE A 3 -9.75 5.36 -27.69
N SER A 4 -9.13 4.42 -28.40
CA SER A 4 -8.77 3.08 -27.92
C SER A 4 -7.91 3.05 -26.66
N ARG A 5 -7.13 4.11 -26.39
CA ARG A 5 -6.34 4.22 -25.16
C ARG A 5 -7.19 4.34 -23.89
N LEU A 6 -8.46 4.72 -24.00
CA LEU A 6 -9.39 4.71 -22.86
C LEU A 6 -9.61 3.29 -22.31
N LYS A 7 -9.33 2.23 -23.08
CA LYS A 7 -9.34 0.84 -22.56
C LYS A 7 -8.38 0.65 -21.38
N VAL A 8 -7.23 1.32 -21.42
CA VAL A 8 -6.24 1.28 -20.34
C VAL A 8 -6.79 1.90 -19.05
N LEU A 9 -7.71 2.85 -19.17
CA LEU A 9 -8.38 3.50 -18.04
C LEU A 9 -9.58 2.68 -17.51
N GLY A 10 -9.87 1.51 -18.10
CA GLY A 10 -10.96 0.62 -17.70
C GLY A 10 -12.27 0.81 -18.47
N PHE A 11 -12.26 1.55 -19.59
CA PHE A 11 -13.45 1.73 -20.42
C PHE A 11 -13.69 0.52 -21.33
N SER A 12 -14.95 0.11 -21.45
CA SER A 12 -15.38 -0.91 -22.41
C SER A 12 -15.47 -0.35 -23.83
N ASP A 13 -15.53 -1.21 -24.84
CA ASP A 13 -15.70 -0.77 -26.23
C ASP A 13 -16.97 0.06 -26.46
N LEU A 14 -18.04 -0.23 -25.72
CA LEU A 14 -19.29 0.53 -25.76
C LEU A 14 -19.12 1.91 -25.11
N GLU A 15 -18.50 1.97 -23.93
CA GLU A 15 -18.25 3.23 -23.21
C GLU A 15 -17.36 4.19 -24.02
N ILE A 16 -16.39 3.65 -24.77
CA ILE A 16 -15.53 4.42 -25.67
C ILE A 16 -16.35 5.05 -26.80
N LYS A 17 -17.23 4.27 -27.44
CA LYS A 17 -18.12 4.76 -28.51
C LYS A 17 -19.06 5.84 -27.99
N MET A 18 -19.64 5.63 -26.79
CA MET A 18 -20.51 6.61 -26.14
C MET A 18 -19.77 7.92 -25.85
N TYR A 19 -18.56 7.84 -25.29
CA TYR A 19 -17.76 9.04 -25.00
C TYR A 19 -17.34 9.78 -26.28
N GLU A 20 -16.92 9.04 -27.32
CA GLU A 20 -16.56 9.63 -28.61
C GLU A 20 -17.75 10.35 -29.26
N TYR A 21 -18.94 9.75 -29.17
CA TYR A 21 -20.17 10.37 -29.65
C TYR A 21 -20.49 11.65 -28.87
N LEU A 22 -20.42 11.61 -27.53
CA LEU A 22 -20.67 12.77 -26.67
C LEU A 22 -19.68 13.90 -26.93
N ILE A 23 -18.40 13.60 -27.14
CA ILE A 23 -17.39 14.63 -27.45
C ILE A 23 -17.66 15.30 -28.80
N LYS A 24 -18.21 14.58 -29.79
CA LYS A 24 -18.52 15.14 -31.11
C LYS A 24 -19.84 15.91 -31.14
N LYS A 25 -20.89 15.39 -30.50
CA LYS A 25 -22.25 15.95 -30.56
C LYS A 25 -22.54 16.94 -29.42
N GLY A 26 -21.79 16.86 -28.33
CA GLY A 26 -22.04 17.61 -27.11
C GLY A 26 -23.06 16.91 -26.21
N SER A 27 -23.70 17.69 -25.33
CA SER A 27 -24.70 17.19 -24.39
C SER A 27 -25.94 16.66 -25.12
N CYS A 28 -26.42 15.49 -24.74
CA CYS A 28 -27.61 14.87 -25.32
C CYS A 28 -28.44 14.14 -24.27
N LYS A 29 -29.69 13.81 -24.60
CA LYS A 29 -30.53 12.99 -23.70
C LYS A 29 -30.11 11.52 -23.79
N LYS A 30 -30.36 10.75 -22.72
CA LYS A 30 -30.14 9.29 -22.73
C LYS A 30 -30.84 8.58 -23.89
N GLN A 31 -32.06 9.02 -24.23
CA GLN A 31 -32.82 8.46 -25.36
C GLN A 31 -32.14 8.70 -26.72
N ASP A 32 -31.45 9.83 -26.89
CA ASP A 32 -30.71 10.12 -28.13
C ASP A 32 -29.48 9.23 -28.26
N LEU A 33 -28.83 8.86 -27.14
CA LEU A 33 -27.72 7.89 -27.13
C LEU A 33 -28.19 6.50 -27.53
N ILE A 34 -29.33 6.05 -26.99
CA ILE A 34 -29.94 4.76 -27.32
C ILE A 34 -30.26 4.69 -28.82
N ARG A 35 -30.89 5.75 -29.34
CA ARG A 35 -31.33 5.82 -30.73
C ARG A 35 -30.17 5.90 -31.72
N ASP A 36 -29.17 6.74 -31.45
CA ASP A 36 -28.09 7.00 -32.41
C ASP A 36 -26.97 5.96 -32.38
N LEU A 37 -26.82 5.23 -31.27
CA LEU A 37 -25.82 4.17 -31.12
C LEU A 37 -26.41 2.76 -31.22
N GLU A 38 -27.72 2.63 -31.49
CA GLU A 38 -28.46 1.36 -31.56
C GLU A 38 -28.19 0.46 -30.34
N LEU A 39 -28.15 1.06 -29.15
CA LEU A 39 -27.84 0.35 -27.90
C LEU A 39 -29.10 -0.27 -27.30
N ASN A 40 -28.97 -1.46 -26.70
CA ASN A 40 -30.02 -2.01 -25.84
C ASN A 40 -30.07 -1.20 -24.53
N GLU A 41 -31.29 -0.91 -24.04
CA GLU A 41 -31.48 -0.16 -22.78
C GLU A 41 -30.93 -0.92 -21.56
N GLU A 42 -30.89 -2.26 -21.64
CA GLU A 42 -30.37 -3.13 -20.60
C GLU A 42 -28.86 -2.88 -20.39
N GLY A 43 -28.52 -2.32 -19.22
CA GLY A 43 -27.13 -2.04 -18.84
C GLY A 43 -26.62 -0.64 -19.18
N LEU A 44 -27.38 0.19 -19.91
CA LEU A 44 -26.95 1.56 -20.23
C LEU A 44 -26.70 2.40 -18.98
N ASN A 45 -27.58 2.30 -17.98
CA ASN A 45 -27.45 3.02 -16.72
C ASN A 45 -26.21 2.57 -15.93
N GLU A 46 -25.82 1.29 -16.03
CA GLU A 46 -24.60 0.79 -15.41
C GLU A 46 -23.36 1.38 -16.08
N HIS A 47 -23.31 1.38 -17.42
CA HIS A 47 -22.23 2.02 -18.16
C HIS A 47 -22.15 3.54 -17.90
N LEU A 48 -23.29 4.25 -17.90
CA LEU A 48 -23.33 5.68 -17.60
C LEU A 48 -22.89 5.98 -16.16
N SER A 49 -23.35 5.21 -15.18
CA SER A 49 -22.93 5.39 -13.78
C SER A 49 -21.43 5.14 -13.60
N LYS A 50 -20.87 4.12 -14.26
CA LYS A 50 -19.43 3.86 -14.29
C LYS A 50 -18.65 4.99 -14.97
N MET A 51 -19.11 5.47 -16.13
CA MET A 51 -18.47 6.59 -16.81
C MET A 51 -18.52 7.88 -15.97
N SER A 52 -19.59 8.07 -15.21
CA SER A 52 -19.75 9.20 -14.29
C SER A 52 -18.86 9.07 -13.05
N SER A 53 -18.73 7.87 -12.47
CA SER A 53 -17.84 7.63 -11.33
C SER A 53 -16.36 7.83 -11.71
N LEU A 54 -15.99 7.48 -12.94
CA LEU A 54 -14.67 7.78 -13.52
C LEU A 54 -14.48 9.27 -13.86
N GLY A 55 -15.54 10.07 -13.83
CA GLY A 55 -15.53 11.51 -14.10
C GLY A 55 -15.43 11.87 -15.57
N ALA A 56 -15.77 10.95 -16.48
CA ALA A 56 -15.77 11.20 -17.92
C ALA A 56 -17.04 11.94 -18.37
N ILE A 57 -18.16 11.73 -17.67
CA ILE A 57 -19.44 12.36 -17.98
C ILE A 57 -20.09 12.94 -16.74
N GLU A 58 -20.91 13.95 -16.96
CA GLU A 58 -21.85 14.50 -15.99
C GLU A 58 -23.27 14.06 -16.36
N LEU A 59 -24.01 13.58 -15.37
CA LEU A 59 -25.39 13.14 -15.50
C LEU A 59 -26.25 14.10 -14.69
N VAL A 60 -27.13 14.84 -15.37
CA VAL A 60 -28.13 15.71 -14.74
C VAL A 60 -29.49 15.24 -15.24
N ASP A 61 -30.22 14.53 -14.38
CA ASP A 61 -31.46 13.82 -14.71
C ASP A 61 -31.28 12.86 -15.91
N ASP A 62 -31.76 13.27 -17.09
CA ASP A 62 -31.66 12.54 -18.35
C ASP A 62 -30.69 13.18 -19.34
N LEU A 63 -30.07 14.29 -18.98
CA LEU A 63 -29.03 14.94 -19.77
C LEU A 63 -27.67 14.31 -19.45
N VAL A 64 -26.99 13.87 -20.50
CA VAL A 64 -25.62 13.36 -20.43
C VAL A 64 -24.71 14.37 -21.11
N SER A 65 -23.75 14.91 -20.37
CA SER A 65 -22.75 15.84 -20.90
C SER A 65 -21.33 15.27 -20.75
N PRO A 66 -20.48 15.37 -21.78
CA PRO A 66 -19.08 15.00 -21.65
C PRO A 66 -18.35 16.00 -20.74
N SER A 67 -17.60 15.49 -19.77
CA SER A 67 -16.69 16.34 -19.00
C SER A 67 -15.47 16.72 -19.86
N PRO A 68 -14.86 17.91 -19.65
CA PRO A 68 -13.68 18.33 -20.37
C PRO A 68 -12.54 17.28 -20.23
N PRO A 69 -11.96 16.77 -21.34
CA PRO A 69 -10.99 15.67 -21.29
C PRO A 69 -9.82 15.93 -20.35
N ARG A 70 -9.31 17.17 -20.32
CA ARG A 70 -8.22 17.56 -19.41
C ARG A 70 -8.59 17.37 -17.94
N SER A 71 -9.79 17.80 -17.57
CA SER A 71 -10.30 17.71 -16.19
C SER A 71 -10.54 16.26 -15.79
N PHE A 72 -11.25 15.52 -16.66
CA PHE A 72 -11.51 14.08 -16.50
C PHE A 72 -10.21 13.29 -16.28
N LEU A 73 -9.24 13.42 -17.19
CA LEU A 73 -8.00 12.64 -17.15
C LEU A 73 -7.16 12.97 -15.91
N GLN A 74 -7.10 14.24 -15.51
CA GLN A 74 -6.40 14.64 -14.27
C GLN A 74 -7.10 14.10 -13.03
N LYS A 75 -8.43 14.13 -12.99
CA LYS A 75 -9.22 13.59 -11.87
C LYS A 75 -9.04 12.07 -11.77
N TYR A 76 -9.06 11.37 -12.89
CA TYR A 76 -8.82 9.92 -12.95
C TYR A 76 -7.43 9.57 -12.41
N LEU A 77 -6.39 10.29 -12.87
CA LEU A 77 -5.01 10.07 -12.41
C LEU A 77 -4.91 10.22 -10.90
N ARG A 78 -5.48 11.29 -10.35
CA ARG A 78 -5.47 11.55 -8.91
C ARG A 78 -6.22 10.49 -8.11
N LEU A 79 -7.35 10.00 -8.62
CA LEU A 79 -8.10 8.92 -7.98
C LEU A 79 -7.25 7.64 -7.92
N LYS A 80 -6.55 7.30 -9.01
CA LYS A 80 -5.65 6.14 -9.05
C LYS A 80 -4.43 6.28 -8.17
N GLU A 81 -3.85 7.48 -8.06
CA GLU A 81 -2.77 7.75 -7.11
C GLU A 81 -3.22 7.42 -5.67
N VAL A 82 -4.38 7.91 -5.26
CA VAL A 82 -4.92 7.64 -3.91
C VAL A 82 -5.21 6.15 -3.69
N GLU A 83 -5.80 5.47 -4.67
CA GLU A 83 -6.06 4.02 -4.60
C GLU A 83 -4.77 3.22 -4.40
N LEU A 84 -3.74 3.54 -5.18
CA LEU A 84 -2.43 2.87 -5.09
C LEU A 84 -1.71 3.19 -3.79
N ASP A 85 -1.79 4.42 -3.29
CA ASP A 85 -1.20 4.81 -2.01
C ASP A 85 -1.83 4.03 -0.84
N LEU A 86 -3.15 3.82 -0.86
CA LEU A 86 -3.85 3.01 0.13
C LEU A 86 -3.40 1.54 0.06
N GLN A 87 -3.36 0.95 -1.13
CA GLN A 87 -2.89 -0.42 -1.33
C GLN A 87 -1.43 -0.60 -0.87
N LEU A 88 -0.56 0.37 -1.14
CA LEU A 88 0.82 0.37 -0.67
C LEU A 88 0.92 0.48 0.85
N ALA A 89 0.07 1.30 1.49
CA ALA A 89 0.04 1.43 2.93
C ALA A 89 -0.38 0.12 3.62
N GLU A 90 -1.40 -0.57 3.10
CA GLU A 90 -1.81 -1.89 3.57
C GLU A 90 -0.71 -2.92 3.40
N LEU A 91 -0.06 -2.96 2.23
CA LEU A 91 1.04 -3.89 1.98
C LEU A 91 2.21 -3.67 2.94
N ARG A 92 2.57 -2.41 3.21
CA ARG A 92 3.63 -2.06 4.18
C ARG A 92 3.29 -2.56 5.58
N LYS A 93 2.03 -2.44 5.99
CA LYS A 93 1.57 -2.96 7.29
C LYS A 93 1.77 -4.47 7.37
N VAL A 94 1.32 -5.22 6.36
CA VAL A 94 1.48 -6.69 6.31
C VAL A 94 2.96 -7.08 6.32
N VAL A 95 3.81 -6.39 5.56
CA VAL A 95 5.26 -6.67 5.54
C VAL A 95 5.88 -6.47 6.92
N ASN A 96 5.55 -5.38 7.62
CA ASN A 96 6.07 -5.12 8.96
C ASN A 96 5.60 -6.18 9.97
N GLU A 97 4.32 -6.57 9.93
CA GLU A 97 3.77 -7.63 10.78
C GLU A 97 4.50 -8.97 10.55
N LEU A 98 4.75 -9.31 9.29
CA LEU A 98 5.51 -10.51 8.93
C LEU A 98 6.96 -10.43 9.39
N GLN A 99 7.63 -9.29 9.23
CA GLN A 99 9.00 -9.12 9.71
C GLN A 99 9.09 -9.32 11.23
N MET A 100 8.17 -8.71 11.99
CA MET A 100 8.15 -8.87 13.45
C MET A 100 7.92 -10.33 13.88
N ALA A 101 7.13 -11.10 13.13
CA ALA A 101 6.87 -12.50 13.44
C ALA A 101 8.00 -13.44 12.99
N LEU A 102 8.61 -13.18 11.83
CA LEU A 102 9.56 -14.10 11.20
C LEU A 102 11.01 -13.89 11.67
N GLU A 103 11.41 -12.65 11.94
CA GLU A 103 12.80 -12.34 12.33
C GLU A 103 13.23 -13.04 13.63
N PRO A 104 12.38 -13.11 14.69
CA PRO A 104 12.71 -13.87 15.89
C PRO A 104 12.89 -15.36 15.60
N ILE A 105 12.00 -15.96 14.81
CA ILE A 105 12.07 -17.39 14.45
C ILE A 105 13.35 -17.66 13.65
N TYR A 106 13.66 -16.80 12.68
CA TYR A 106 14.86 -16.93 11.87
C TYR A 106 16.13 -16.83 12.72
N SER A 107 16.21 -15.81 13.59
CA SER A 107 17.35 -15.60 14.47
C SER A 107 17.53 -16.74 15.48
N GLU A 108 16.47 -17.20 16.14
CA GLU A 108 16.50 -18.35 17.05
C GLU A 108 16.99 -19.62 16.35
N SER A 109 16.48 -19.91 15.15
CA SER A 109 16.87 -21.12 14.40
C SER A 109 18.35 -21.16 14.02
N ARG A 110 18.96 -19.98 13.85
CA ARG A 110 20.33 -19.86 13.32
C ARG A 110 21.38 -19.65 14.39
N TYR A 111 21.03 -18.93 15.46
CA TYR A 111 21.95 -18.61 16.54
C TYR A 111 21.68 -19.43 17.81
N GLY A 112 20.54 -20.12 17.89
CA GLY A 112 20.19 -20.99 19.02
C GLY A 112 19.95 -20.26 20.33
N VAL A 113 19.74 -18.94 20.28
CA VAL A 113 19.54 -18.09 21.46
C VAL A 113 18.32 -17.21 21.23
N ARG A 114 17.41 -17.18 22.20
CA ARG A 114 16.32 -16.20 22.20
C ARG A 114 16.87 -14.83 22.55
N LEU A 115 16.48 -13.79 21.82
CA LEU A 115 16.92 -12.43 22.16
C LEU A 115 16.54 -12.08 23.59
N GLU A 116 15.39 -12.54 24.11
CA GLU A 116 15.01 -12.29 25.52
C GLU A 116 15.93 -12.97 26.54
N GLU A 117 16.63 -14.05 26.17
CA GLU A 117 17.60 -14.72 27.04
C GLU A 117 18.95 -13.97 27.10
N LEU A 118 19.24 -13.10 26.14
CA LEU A 118 20.46 -12.28 26.15
C LEU A 118 20.39 -11.15 27.17
N TRP A 119 19.18 -10.74 27.59
CA TRP A 119 18.99 -9.63 28.53
C TRP A 119 18.62 -10.18 29.91
N GLN A 120 19.62 -10.35 30.76
CA GLN A 120 19.41 -10.62 32.19
C GLN A 120 19.70 -9.38 33.02
N THR A 121 18.74 -8.98 33.84
CA THR A 121 18.96 -7.97 34.89
C THR A 121 19.71 -8.62 36.05
N ILE A 122 20.74 -7.95 36.53
CA ILE A 122 21.53 -8.41 37.68
C ILE A 122 21.18 -7.53 38.88
N ASP A 123 20.52 -8.12 39.86
CA ASP A 123 19.90 -7.37 40.97
C ASP A 123 20.89 -6.95 42.07
N SER A 124 22.13 -7.46 42.05
CA SER A 124 23.15 -7.12 43.05
C SER A 124 24.57 -7.29 42.52
N LEU A 125 25.54 -6.59 43.13
CA LEU A 125 26.97 -6.74 42.81
C LEU A 125 27.47 -8.17 43.01
N SER A 126 27.02 -8.86 44.07
CA SER A 126 27.41 -10.25 44.32
C SER A 126 26.86 -11.19 43.23
N SER A 127 25.63 -10.95 42.76
CA SER A 127 25.06 -11.67 41.62
C SER A 127 25.85 -11.41 40.33
N MET A 128 26.35 -10.18 40.15
CA MET A 128 27.19 -9.80 39.01
C MET A 128 28.51 -10.56 38.98
N GLU A 129 29.17 -10.68 40.13
CA GLU A 129 30.43 -11.42 40.27
C GLU A 129 30.22 -12.90 39.93
N MET A 130 29.17 -13.52 40.46
CA MET A 130 28.86 -14.92 40.19
C MET A 130 28.53 -15.17 38.71
N GLU A 131 27.77 -14.28 38.06
CA GLU A 131 27.49 -14.40 36.64
C GLU A 131 28.73 -14.18 35.78
N THR A 132 29.58 -13.22 36.15
CA THR A 132 30.87 -12.98 35.48
C THR A 132 31.76 -14.23 35.55
N ILE A 133 31.84 -14.88 36.71
CA ILE A 133 32.57 -16.14 36.87
C ILE A 133 31.98 -17.24 35.97
N ARG A 134 30.65 -17.34 35.90
CA ARG A 134 29.97 -18.29 34.99
C ARG A 134 30.31 -18.01 33.53
N MET A 135 30.24 -16.75 33.09
CA MET A 135 30.60 -16.33 31.72
C MET A 135 32.05 -16.68 31.40
N ILE A 136 32.98 -16.41 32.32
CA ILE A 136 34.40 -16.75 32.15
C ILE A 136 34.57 -18.27 32.01
N SER A 137 33.91 -19.07 32.86
CA SER A 137 34.05 -20.53 32.82
C SER A 137 33.48 -21.19 31.56
N ARG A 138 32.52 -20.53 30.88
CA ARG A 138 31.86 -21.03 29.67
C ARG A 138 32.49 -20.54 28.38
N ALA A 139 33.44 -19.61 28.44
CA ALA A 139 34.03 -19.03 27.24
C ALA A 139 35.00 -20.01 26.57
N ASN A 140 34.78 -20.27 25.28
CA ASN A 140 35.57 -21.23 24.51
C ASN A 140 36.69 -20.59 23.67
N SER A 141 36.61 -19.30 23.39
CA SER A 141 37.53 -18.62 22.46
C SER A 141 38.23 -17.42 23.11
N GLU A 142 37.49 -16.39 23.48
CA GLU A 142 38.05 -15.17 24.08
C GLU A 142 37.06 -14.52 25.05
N ILE A 143 37.60 -13.76 26.00
CA ILE A 143 36.85 -12.93 26.94
C ILE A 143 37.52 -11.56 26.97
N SER A 144 36.77 -10.51 26.69
CA SER A 144 37.22 -9.13 26.82
C SER A 144 36.50 -8.46 27.99
N ILE A 145 37.25 -8.11 29.03
CA ILE A 145 36.72 -7.45 30.23
C ILE A 145 37.14 -5.98 30.21
N LEU A 146 36.17 -5.08 30.03
CA LEU A 146 36.35 -3.66 30.30
C LEU A 146 35.93 -3.36 31.73
N ALA A 147 36.91 -3.13 32.60
CA ALA A 147 36.70 -2.73 33.98
C ALA A 147 37.35 -1.37 34.23
N GLU A 148 36.69 -0.53 35.01
CA GLU A 148 37.30 0.68 35.54
C GLU A 148 38.40 0.29 36.53
N ARG A 149 39.53 1.01 36.50
CA ARG A 149 40.75 0.65 37.22
C ARG A 149 40.53 0.84 38.74
N PHE A 150 40.27 -0.23 39.47
CA PHE A 150 40.21 -0.19 40.94
C PHE A 150 41.62 -0.08 41.52
N SER A 151 42.05 1.14 41.85
CA SER A 151 43.30 1.39 42.57
C SER A 151 43.12 1.20 44.07
N TYR A 152 43.52 0.04 44.59
CA TYR A 152 43.68 -0.21 46.02
C TYR A 152 45.04 0.31 46.51
N TYR A 153 45.20 1.62 46.72
CA TYR A 153 46.25 2.11 47.63
C TYR A 153 45.85 3.48 48.21
N PRO A 154 45.64 3.60 49.52
CA PRO A 154 45.73 4.90 50.18
C PRO A 154 47.20 5.31 50.20
N LYS A 155 47.52 6.53 49.76
CA LYS A 155 48.76 7.21 50.16
C LYS A 155 48.52 7.92 51.47
#